data_AF-A0A6N9C733-F1
#
_entry.id   AF-A0A6N9C733-F1
#
_cell.length_a   1.000
_cell.length_b   1.000
_cell.length_c   1.000
_cell.angle_alpha   90.00
_cell.angle_beta   90.00
_cell.angle_gamma   90.00
#
_symmetry.space_group_name_H-M   'P 1'
#
loop_
_entity.id
_entity.type
_entity.pdbx_description
1 polymer ?
#
loop_
_entity_poly.entity_id
_entity_poly.type
_entity_poly.pdbx_seq_one_letter_code
_entity_poly.pdbx_strand_id
1 'polypeptide(L)'
;MNRRSWLICGLLVLFFGFTIGTADAAKFKVALLTPGSISDAGWNALAYEGLKRIEKELGVEVSHVESKAPSQWEEHFRFYASKGFGLVFGHGFEYQEAAKSVAPDFPDTVFITTSGNTVLDNVASIVFELEEVTYLLGVIAGTMSQTGKIGLIGGMNIPPINSTFHALEEGAKSVNPDIKISTSYVGDWENIGKGKELALSQITEGVDFIFHNADAAGRGVFHAVEESRKAGKDVYAFGSNLDQNDIAPDAILASAVIDTKAFVYAADLVQTGKFEPQVMWMGMSLDETVKLVYNPKLKDRVPEDLRAKVEKIRQDILAGKFKAPRVKF
;
A
#
# COMPACT_ATOMS: atom_id res chain seq x y z
N MET A 1 9.65 -88.90 -31.49
CA MET A 1 8.89 -88.68 -32.74
C MET A 1 7.88 -87.57 -32.50
N ASN A 2 7.87 -86.58 -33.41
CA ASN A 2 6.85 -85.55 -33.70
C ASN A 2 6.65 -84.42 -32.66
N ARG A 3 7.16 -83.19 -32.89
CA ARG A 3 6.87 -82.13 -33.89
C ARG A 3 5.56 -81.36 -33.63
N ARG A 4 5.74 -80.01 -33.58
CA ARG A 4 4.82 -78.93 -34.03
C ARG A 4 3.64 -78.62 -33.09
N SER A 5 3.18 -77.39 -32.88
CA SER A 5 3.38 -76.09 -33.54
C SER A 5 2.90 -74.97 -32.62
N TRP A 6 3.37 -73.76 -32.92
CA TRP A 6 3.00 -72.47 -32.34
C TRP A 6 1.51 -72.12 -32.53
N LEU A 7 0.95 -71.36 -31.59
CA LEU A 7 -0.13 -70.40 -31.82
C LEU A 7 -0.09 -69.32 -30.72
N ILE A 8 0.41 -68.15 -31.11
CA ILE A 8 0.30 -66.90 -30.34
C ILE A 8 -1.06 -66.30 -30.70
N CYS A 9 -2.01 -66.33 -29.78
CA CYS A 9 -3.25 -65.54 -29.89
C CYS A 9 -2.98 -64.16 -29.30
N GLY A 10 -2.87 -63.15 -30.16
CA GLY A 10 -2.83 -61.75 -29.78
C GLY A 10 -4.17 -61.31 -29.18
N LEU A 11 -4.14 -60.88 -27.93
CA LEU A 11 -5.27 -60.22 -27.28
C LEU A 11 -5.13 -58.71 -27.52
N LEU A 12 -5.89 -58.21 -28.49
CA LEU A 12 -6.07 -56.79 -28.78
C LEU A 12 -6.95 -56.20 -27.67
N VAL A 13 -6.34 -55.63 -26.64
CA VAL A 13 -7.05 -54.80 -25.66
C VAL A 13 -7.22 -53.42 -26.28
N LEU A 14 -8.44 -53.14 -26.72
CA LEU A 14 -8.88 -51.81 -27.13
C LEU A 14 -8.81 -50.87 -25.91
N PHE A 15 -7.74 -50.07 -25.83
CA PHE A 15 -7.71 -48.89 -24.98
C PHE A 15 -8.73 -47.88 -25.52
N PHE A 16 -9.90 -47.82 -24.90
CA PHE A 16 -10.79 -46.66 -25.03
C PHE A 16 -10.07 -45.49 -24.36
N GLY A 17 -9.40 -44.67 -25.16
CA GLY A 17 -8.82 -43.40 -24.73
C GLY A 17 -9.95 -42.48 -24.29
N PHE A 18 -10.28 -42.51 -23.00
CA PHE A 18 -11.07 -41.46 -22.38
C PHE A 18 -10.16 -40.24 -22.28
N THR A 19 -10.12 -39.42 -23.32
CA THR A 19 -9.59 -38.07 -23.21
C THR A 19 -10.51 -37.34 -22.24
N ILE A 20 -10.11 -37.29 -20.97
CA ILE A 20 -10.59 -36.28 -20.03
C ILE A 20 -10.20 -34.97 -20.70
N GLY A 21 -11.17 -34.33 -21.36
CA GLY A 21 -11.03 -32.93 -21.72
C GLY A 21 -10.70 -32.22 -20.43
N THR A 22 -9.51 -31.62 -20.37
CA THR A 22 -9.22 -30.58 -19.41
C THR A 22 -10.30 -29.52 -19.63
N ALA A 23 -11.37 -29.58 -18.84
CA ALA A 23 -12.24 -28.45 -18.66
C ALA A 23 -11.29 -27.30 -18.32
N ASP A 24 -11.25 -26.30 -19.19
CA ASP A 24 -10.52 -25.06 -18.99
C ASP A 24 -10.95 -24.57 -17.61
N ALA A 25 -10.10 -24.76 -16.59
CA ALA A 25 -10.39 -24.29 -15.25
C ALA A 25 -10.55 -22.78 -15.43
N ALA A 26 -11.80 -22.29 -15.27
CA ALA A 26 -12.11 -20.90 -15.54
C ALA A 26 -11.06 -20.04 -14.85
N LYS A 27 -10.26 -19.30 -15.64
CA LYS A 27 -9.12 -18.56 -15.10
C LYS A 27 -9.64 -17.68 -13.97
N PHE A 28 -9.07 -17.86 -12.78
CA PHE A 28 -9.36 -17.00 -11.64
C PHE A 28 -9.21 -15.54 -12.06
N LYS A 29 -10.16 -14.69 -11.67
CA LYS A 29 -10.19 -13.29 -12.06
C LYS A 29 -10.13 -12.38 -10.85
N VAL A 30 -9.33 -11.32 -10.97
CA VAL A 30 -9.10 -10.34 -9.91
C VAL A 30 -9.46 -8.95 -10.39
N ALA A 31 -10.28 -8.24 -9.63
CA ALA A 31 -10.66 -6.86 -9.93
C ALA A 31 -10.07 -5.89 -8.90
N LEU A 32 -9.85 -4.65 -9.32
CA LEU A 32 -9.40 -3.55 -8.47
C LEU A 32 -10.28 -2.32 -8.68
N LEU A 33 -10.85 -1.80 -7.60
CA LEU A 33 -11.51 -0.51 -7.53
C LEU A 33 -10.54 0.48 -6.87
N THR A 34 -10.21 1.58 -7.55
CA THR A 34 -9.38 2.65 -6.99
C THR A 34 -10.18 3.94 -6.78
N PRO A 35 -9.94 4.71 -5.71
CA PRO A 35 -10.66 5.95 -5.42
C PRO A 35 -10.15 7.14 -6.26
N GLY A 36 -9.00 7.00 -6.90
CA GLY A 36 -8.39 8.01 -7.75
C GLY A 36 -7.68 7.43 -8.95
N SER A 37 -6.94 8.30 -9.63
CA SER A 37 -6.21 7.94 -10.83
C SER A 37 -4.98 7.08 -10.53
N ILE A 38 -4.82 5.98 -11.26
CA ILE A 38 -3.62 5.12 -11.20
C ILE A 38 -2.33 5.82 -11.65
N SER A 39 -2.44 7.04 -12.16
CA SER A 39 -1.29 7.88 -12.53
C SER A 39 -0.83 8.79 -11.38
N ASP A 40 -1.37 8.65 -10.17
CA ASP A 40 -1.10 9.52 -9.01
C ASP A 40 0.33 9.44 -8.44
N ALA A 41 1.15 8.48 -8.91
CA ALA A 41 2.51 8.24 -8.45
C ALA A 41 2.60 8.00 -6.93
N GLY A 42 1.53 7.43 -6.35
CA GLY A 42 1.40 7.15 -4.93
C GLY A 42 0.43 6.01 -4.68
N TRP A 43 -0.69 6.30 -4.02
CA TRP A 43 -1.61 5.32 -3.47
C TRP A 43 -2.29 4.46 -4.54
N ASN A 44 -2.85 5.08 -5.58
CA ASN A 44 -3.59 4.37 -6.62
C ASN A 44 -2.64 3.66 -7.60
N ALA A 45 -1.50 4.30 -7.92
CA ALA A 45 -0.44 3.69 -8.72
C ALA A 45 0.09 2.39 -8.06
N LEU A 46 0.34 2.42 -6.74
CA LEU A 46 0.76 1.26 -5.95
C LEU A 46 -0.19 0.06 -6.12
N ALA A 47 -1.50 0.28 -5.94
CA ALA A 47 -2.45 -0.82 -6.06
C ALA A 47 -2.55 -1.36 -7.48
N TYR A 48 -2.47 -0.48 -8.48
CA TYR A 48 -2.46 -0.89 -9.88
C TYR A 48 -1.21 -1.71 -10.21
N GLU A 49 -0.03 -1.30 -9.74
CA GLU A 49 1.20 -2.10 -9.85
C GLU A 49 1.04 -3.48 -9.17
N GLY A 50 0.37 -3.54 -8.01
CA GLY A 50 0.00 -4.79 -7.35
C GLY A 50 -0.90 -5.67 -8.20
N LEU A 51 -1.93 -5.10 -8.84
CA LEU A 51 -2.80 -5.82 -9.77
C LEU A 51 -2.04 -6.38 -10.97
N LYS A 52 -1.13 -5.59 -11.57
CA LYS A 52 -0.29 -6.05 -12.68
C LYS A 52 0.71 -7.12 -12.25
N ARG A 53 1.20 -7.07 -11.01
CA ARG A 53 2.04 -8.11 -10.43
C ARG A 53 1.27 -9.41 -10.21
N ILE A 54 0.04 -9.34 -9.70
CA ILE A 54 -0.88 -10.47 -9.60
C ILE A 54 -1.08 -11.14 -10.97
N GLU A 55 -1.41 -10.37 -12.01
CA GLU A 55 -1.59 -10.88 -13.38
C GLU A 55 -0.36 -11.68 -13.83
N LYS A 56 0.83 -11.11 -13.64
CA LYS A 56 2.10 -11.68 -14.08
C LYS A 56 2.51 -12.92 -13.28
N GLU A 57 2.41 -12.88 -11.95
CA GLU A 57 2.92 -13.93 -11.07
C GLU A 57 1.95 -15.11 -10.92
N LEU A 58 0.64 -14.84 -10.90
CA LEU A 58 -0.39 -15.86 -10.69
C LEU A 58 -1.04 -16.36 -11.99
N GLY A 59 -0.80 -15.69 -13.12
CA GLY A 59 -1.33 -16.08 -14.43
C GLY A 59 -2.85 -15.92 -14.56
N VAL A 60 -3.40 -14.90 -13.89
CA VAL A 60 -4.84 -14.66 -13.72
C VAL A 60 -5.34 -13.53 -14.62
N GLU A 61 -6.64 -13.49 -14.91
CA GLU A 61 -7.24 -12.35 -15.62
C GLU A 61 -7.45 -11.21 -14.62
N VAL A 62 -7.08 -9.98 -15.01
CA VAL A 62 -7.25 -8.81 -14.14
C VAL A 62 -8.10 -7.73 -14.79
N SER A 63 -8.80 -6.96 -13.96
CA SER A 63 -9.55 -5.78 -14.39
C SER A 63 -9.46 -4.66 -13.36
N HIS A 64 -9.56 -3.43 -13.81
CA HIS A 64 -9.48 -2.24 -12.97
C HIS A 64 -10.57 -1.24 -13.35
N VAL A 65 -11.11 -0.55 -12.36
CA VAL A 65 -12.00 0.60 -12.54
C VAL A 65 -11.64 1.71 -11.53
N GLU A 66 -11.66 2.96 -12.00
CA GLU A 66 -11.67 4.12 -11.09
C GLU A 66 -13.09 4.29 -10.54
N SER A 67 -13.24 4.10 -9.23
CA SER A 67 -14.51 4.09 -8.51
C SER A 67 -14.54 5.20 -7.48
N LYS A 68 -14.53 6.46 -7.94
CA LYS A 68 -14.25 7.63 -7.10
C LYS A 68 -15.40 8.01 -6.17
N ALA A 69 -16.64 7.93 -6.63
CA ALA A 69 -17.79 8.42 -5.87
C ALA A 69 -18.38 7.32 -4.98
N PRO A 70 -18.79 7.63 -3.73
CA PRO A 70 -19.45 6.67 -2.84
C PRO A 70 -20.65 5.94 -3.47
N SER A 71 -21.40 6.63 -4.33
CA SER A 71 -22.55 6.07 -5.04
C SER A 71 -22.19 4.97 -6.04
N GLN A 72 -20.92 4.83 -6.42
CA GLN A 72 -20.44 3.85 -7.39
C GLN A 72 -19.86 2.59 -6.73
N TRP A 73 -19.50 2.65 -5.44
CA TRP A 73 -18.71 1.59 -4.79
C TRP A 73 -19.46 0.25 -4.75
N GLU A 74 -20.70 0.24 -4.26
CA GLU A 74 -21.50 -0.99 -4.25
C GLU A 74 -21.80 -1.50 -5.66
N GLU A 75 -22.11 -0.59 -6.60
CA GLU A 75 -22.39 -0.95 -8.00
C GLU A 75 -21.20 -1.66 -8.63
N HIS A 76 -19.99 -1.12 -8.48
CA HIS A 76 -18.79 -1.72 -9.05
C HIS A 76 -18.39 -3.04 -8.36
N PHE A 77 -18.54 -3.16 -7.04
CA PHE A 77 -18.35 -4.44 -6.35
C PHE A 77 -19.32 -5.52 -6.89
N ARG A 78 -20.62 -5.17 -6.99
CA ARG A 78 -21.65 -6.07 -7.54
C ARG A 78 -21.38 -6.42 -9.00
N PHE A 79 -20.93 -5.45 -9.80
CA PHE A 79 -20.59 -5.66 -11.21
C PHE A 79 -19.52 -6.74 -11.37
N TYR A 80 -18.39 -6.62 -10.66
CA TYR A 80 -17.31 -7.60 -10.78
C TYR A 80 -17.70 -8.96 -10.22
N ALA A 81 -18.36 -9.01 -9.06
CA ALA A 81 -18.84 -10.27 -8.49
C ALA A 81 -19.82 -10.99 -9.44
N SER A 82 -20.77 -10.26 -10.03
CA SER A 82 -21.72 -10.79 -11.02
C SER A 82 -21.06 -11.27 -12.32
N LYS A 83 -19.85 -10.80 -12.62
CA LYS A 83 -19.03 -11.23 -13.77
C LYS A 83 -18.13 -12.43 -13.46
N GLY A 84 -18.27 -13.03 -12.27
CA GLY A 84 -17.51 -14.21 -11.86
C GLY A 84 -16.07 -13.89 -11.46
N PHE A 85 -15.80 -12.66 -10.99
CA PHE A 85 -14.52 -12.36 -10.35
C PHE A 85 -14.49 -13.01 -8.96
N GLY A 86 -13.49 -13.85 -8.74
CA GLY A 86 -13.31 -14.55 -7.46
C GLY A 86 -12.73 -13.65 -6.37
N LEU A 87 -12.07 -12.56 -6.76
CA LEU A 87 -11.52 -11.55 -5.85
C LEU A 87 -11.76 -10.15 -6.38
N VAL A 88 -12.26 -9.26 -5.52
CA VAL A 88 -12.41 -7.83 -5.81
C VAL A 88 -11.74 -7.01 -4.70
N PHE A 89 -10.71 -6.25 -5.06
CA PHE A 89 -10.07 -5.29 -4.16
C PHE A 89 -10.81 -3.94 -4.19
N GLY A 90 -11.18 -3.42 -3.02
CA GLY A 90 -11.56 -2.02 -2.81
C GLY A 90 -10.41 -1.27 -2.17
N HIS A 91 -9.64 -0.51 -2.94
CA HIS A 91 -8.39 0.07 -2.47
C HIS A 91 -8.58 1.39 -1.72
N GLY A 92 -8.98 1.31 -0.45
CA GLY A 92 -9.11 2.45 0.45
C GLY A 92 -9.95 2.13 1.67
N PHE A 93 -9.76 2.90 2.74
CA PHE A 93 -10.51 2.78 3.99
C PHE A 93 -12.03 2.98 3.78
N GLU A 94 -12.38 3.78 2.78
CA GLU A 94 -13.73 4.20 2.45
C GLU A 94 -14.59 3.08 1.81
N TYR A 95 -13.97 2.04 1.24
CA TYR A 95 -14.70 0.95 0.56
C TYR A 95 -15.35 -0.06 1.52
N GLN A 96 -15.04 0.01 2.82
CA GLN A 96 -15.40 -1.02 3.80
C GLN A 96 -16.91 -1.27 3.91
N GLU A 97 -17.71 -0.20 4.07
CA GLU A 97 -19.16 -0.37 4.22
C GLU A 97 -19.80 -0.86 2.91
N ALA A 98 -19.28 -0.45 1.75
CA ALA A 98 -19.74 -0.95 0.47
C ALA A 98 -19.42 -2.44 0.29
N ALA A 99 -18.20 -2.87 0.62
CA ALA A 99 -17.82 -4.28 0.58
C ALA A 99 -18.70 -5.13 1.53
N LYS A 100 -18.88 -4.66 2.77
CA LYS A 100 -19.73 -5.29 3.79
C LYS A 100 -21.19 -5.42 3.35
N SER A 101 -21.72 -4.41 2.67
CA SER A 101 -23.09 -4.38 2.15
C SER A 101 -23.31 -5.39 1.01
N VAL A 102 -22.33 -5.51 0.12
CA VAL A 102 -22.42 -6.36 -1.08
C VAL A 102 -22.09 -7.83 -0.79
N ALA A 103 -21.17 -8.09 0.12
CA ALA A 103 -20.59 -9.41 0.34
C ALA A 103 -21.60 -10.56 0.60
N PRO A 104 -22.69 -10.37 1.39
CA PRO A 104 -23.68 -11.42 1.62
C PRO A 104 -24.40 -11.90 0.36
N ASP A 105 -24.49 -11.08 -0.68
CA ASP A 105 -25.15 -11.42 -1.93
C ASP A 105 -24.25 -12.23 -2.88
N PHE A 106 -22.95 -12.31 -2.60
CA PHE A 106 -21.94 -12.95 -3.46
C PHE A 106 -20.96 -13.81 -2.63
N PRO A 107 -21.43 -14.91 -2.01
CA PRO A 107 -20.62 -15.74 -1.11
C PRO A 107 -19.38 -16.37 -1.78
N ASP A 108 -19.41 -16.55 -3.10
CA ASP A 108 -18.30 -17.13 -3.87
C ASP A 108 -17.23 -16.11 -4.28
N THR A 109 -17.47 -14.82 -4.04
CA THR A 109 -16.50 -13.74 -4.30
C THR A 109 -15.91 -13.26 -2.99
N VAL A 110 -14.58 -13.20 -2.92
CA VAL A 110 -13.87 -12.56 -1.81
C VAL A 110 -13.72 -11.06 -2.08
N PHE A 111 -14.04 -10.24 -1.09
CA PHE A 111 -13.86 -8.79 -1.13
C PHE A 111 -12.76 -8.39 -0.15
N ILE A 112 -11.73 -7.69 -0.63
CA ILE A 112 -10.62 -7.25 0.21
C ILE A 112 -10.51 -5.72 0.13
N THR A 113 -10.67 -5.05 1.27
CA THR A 113 -10.38 -3.62 1.35
C THR A 113 -8.95 -3.36 1.81
N THR A 114 -8.39 -2.19 1.51
CA THR A 114 -7.11 -1.76 2.08
C THR A 114 -7.31 -0.68 3.14
N SER A 115 -6.38 -0.61 4.10
CA SER A 115 -6.35 0.35 5.21
C SER A 115 -7.54 0.30 6.17
N GLY A 116 -8.43 -0.69 6.05
CA GLY A 116 -9.60 -0.91 6.91
C GLY A 116 -9.43 -2.03 7.93
N ASN A 117 -10.49 -2.36 8.67
CA ASN A 117 -10.54 -3.42 9.68
C ASN A 117 -11.81 -4.29 9.59
N THR A 118 -12.65 -4.11 8.56
CA THR A 118 -13.87 -4.89 8.38
C THR A 118 -13.58 -6.33 7.98
N VAL A 119 -14.21 -7.28 8.67
CA VAL A 119 -14.11 -8.72 8.42
C VAL A 119 -15.50 -9.36 8.44
N LEU A 120 -15.81 -10.17 7.42
CA LEU A 120 -16.99 -11.06 7.29
C LEU A 120 -16.54 -12.38 6.64
N ASP A 121 -17.40 -13.38 6.49
CA ASP A 121 -17.06 -14.70 5.93
C ASP A 121 -16.31 -14.67 4.58
N ASN A 122 -16.59 -13.67 3.73
CA ASN A 122 -15.91 -13.42 2.45
C ASN A 122 -15.39 -11.98 2.34
N VAL A 123 -15.20 -11.29 3.47
CA VAL A 123 -14.60 -9.94 3.52
C VAL A 123 -13.37 -9.95 4.41
N ALA A 124 -12.26 -9.44 3.90
CA ALA A 124 -11.03 -9.20 4.67
C ALA A 124 -10.50 -7.79 4.43
N SER A 125 -9.50 -7.41 5.21
CA SER A 125 -8.79 -6.15 5.00
C SER A 125 -7.29 -6.35 5.04
N ILE A 126 -6.56 -5.58 4.22
CA ILE A 126 -5.11 -5.43 4.30
C ILE A 126 -4.82 -4.11 5.01
N VAL A 127 -4.06 -4.14 6.11
CA VAL A 127 -3.51 -2.93 6.73
C VAL A 127 -2.01 -2.91 6.48
N PHE A 128 -1.54 -1.87 5.78
CA PHE A 128 -0.11 -1.60 5.66
C PHE A 128 0.36 -0.87 6.91
N GLU A 129 1.31 -1.45 7.65
CA GLU A 129 1.79 -0.87 8.92
C GLU A 129 2.82 0.24 8.65
N LEU A 130 2.43 1.23 7.84
CA LEU A 130 3.25 2.39 7.47
C LEU A 130 3.75 3.17 8.69
N GLU A 131 3.05 3.08 9.83
CA GLU A 131 3.46 3.64 11.12
C GLU A 131 4.86 3.22 11.52
N GLU A 132 5.27 1.99 11.20
CA GLU A 132 6.61 1.50 11.49
C GLU A 132 7.67 2.33 10.76
N VAL A 133 7.40 2.73 9.51
CA VAL A 133 8.31 3.53 8.70
C VAL A 133 8.19 5.02 9.03
N THR A 134 6.97 5.53 9.25
CA THR A 134 6.81 6.95 9.57
C THR A 134 7.32 7.30 10.96
N TYR A 135 7.36 6.35 11.90
CA TYR A 135 8.12 6.49 13.15
C TYR A 135 9.62 6.72 12.88
N LEU A 136 10.23 5.94 11.98
CA LEU A 136 11.63 6.13 11.59
C LEU A 136 11.86 7.49 10.92
N LEU A 137 10.95 7.93 10.05
CA LEU A 137 10.98 9.28 9.47
C LEU A 137 10.87 10.36 10.55
N GLY A 138 10.05 10.14 11.57
CA GLY A 138 9.94 11.00 12.74
C GLY A 138 11.26 11.15 13.48
N VAL A 139 11.96 10.03 13.74
CA VAL A 139 13.29 10.05 14.37
C VAL A 139 14.29 10.85 13.53
N ILE A 140 14.25 10.73 12.21
CA ILE A 140 15.10 11.51 11.29
C ILE A 140 14.77 13.00 11.43
N ALA A 141 13.50 13.36 11.24
CA ALA A 141 13.03 14.74 11.27
C ALA A 141 13.26 15.43 12.62
N GLY A 142 12.95 14.74 13.72
CA GLY A 142 13.13 15.26 15.07
C GLY A 142 14.60 15.49 15.43
N THR A 143 15.52 14.69 14.86
CA THR A 143 16.97 14.86 15.07
C THR A 143 17.53 15.96 14.17
N MET A 144 17.06 16.06 12.92
CA MET A 144 17.64 16.98 11.92
C MET A 144 17.01 18.38 11.90
N SER A 145 15.77 18.54 12.38
CA SER A 145 15.07 19.83 12.39
C SER A 145 15.87 20.89 13.15
N GLN A 146 16.12 22.02 12.49
CA GLN A 146 16.80 23.19 13.03
C GLN A 146 15.81 24.16 13.67
N THR A 147 14.56 24.19 13.19
CA THR A 147 13.51 25.07 13.71
C THR A 147 12.70 24.44 14.83
N GLY A 148 12.82 23.12 15.00
CA GLY A 148 12.00 22.35 15.92
C GLY A 148 10.55 22.22 15.46
N LYS A 149 10.26 22.35 14.15
CA LYS A 149 8.91 22.33 13.59
C LYS A 149 8.79 21.38 12.39
N ILE A 150 7.85 20.45 12.48
CA ILE A 150 7.55 19.46 11.44
C ILE A 150 6.12 19.65 10.97
N GLY A 151 5.90 19.50 9.66
CA GLY A 151 4.61 19.58 8.99
C GLY A 151 4.07 18.22 8.58
N LEU A 152 2.78 18.00 8.78
CA LEU A 152 2.05 16.81 8.37
C LEU A 152 0.85 17.23 7.51
N ILE A 153 0.79 16.75 6.26
CA ILE A 153 -0.25 17.15 5.31
C ILE A 153 -0.99 15.91 4.78
N GLY A 154 -2.24 15.76 5.20
CA GLY A 154 -3.09 14.63 4.84
C GLY A 154 -4.03 14.98 3.70
N GLY A 155 -4.51 13.99 2.95
CA GLY A 155 -5.64 14.19 2.04
C GLY A 155 -6.93 14.40 2.84
N MET A 156 -7.39 13.32 3.49
CA MET A 156 -8.57 13.31 4.36
C MET A 156 -8.20 13.06 5.83
N ASN A 157 -9.03 13.56 6.74
CA ASN A 157 -8.92 13.24 8.17
C ASN A 157 -9.60 11.89 8.47
N ILE A 158 -8.86 10.81 8.26
CA ILE A 158 -9.31 9.42 8.47
C ILE A 158 -8.28 8.63 9.29
N PRO A 159 -8.68 7.53 9.95
CA PRO A 159 -7.80 6.74 10.82
C PRO A 159 -6.42 6.38 10.26
N PRO A 160 -6.27 5.83 9.03
CA PRO A 160 -4.94 5.48 8.51
C PRO A 160 -4.00 6.68 8.39
N ILE A 161 -4.50 7.85 7.97
CA ILE A 161 -3.70 9.07 7.87
C ILE A 161 -3.24 9.51 9.27
N ASN A 162 -4.19 9.57 10.21
CA ASN A 162 -3.91 9.96 11.59
C ASN A 162 -2.94 9.00 12.28
N SER A 163 -3.00 7.72 11.97
CA SER A 163 -2.07 6.71 12.48
C SER A 163 -0.65 6.98 12.03
N THR A 164 -0.44 7.23 10.73
CA THR A 164 0.89 7.53 10.18
C THR A 164 1.46 8.84 10.74
N PHE A 165 0.60 9.83 10.99
CA PHE A 165 0.98 11.11 11.59
C PHE A 165 1.35 10.97 13.06
N HIS A 166 0.56 10.23 13.81
CA HIS A 166 0.85 9.94 15.21
C HIS A 166 2.19 9.21 15.37
N ALA A 167 2.46 8.20 14.54
CA ALA A 167 3.71 7.47 14.58
C ALA A 167 4.93 8.37 14.29
N LEU A 168 4.83 9.26 13.32
CA LEU A 168 5.88 10.23 12.99
C LEU A 168 6.08 11.24 14.12
N GLU A 169 5.01 11.77 14.69
CA GLU A 169 5.07 12.67 15.85
C GLU A 169 5.78 12.01 17.04
N GLU A 170 5.41 10.78 17.39
CA GLU A 170 6.05 10.04 18.48
C GLU A 170 7.53 9.72 18.17
N GLY A 171 7.84 9.39 16.92
CA GLY A 171 9.21 9.22 16.46
C GLY A 171 10.04 10.49 16.65
N ALA A 172 9.50 11.64 16.27
CA ALA A 172 10.15 12.94 16.43
C ALA A 172 10.31 13.32 17.91
N LYS A 173 9.27 13.14 18.73
CA LYS A 173 9.32 13.42 20.17
C LYS A 173 10.28 12.53 20.94
N SER A 174 10.53 11.31 20.46
CA SER A 174 11.48 10.39 21.08
C SER A 174 12.92 10.91 21.09
N VAL A 175 13.24 11.85 20.19
CA VAL A 175 14.59 12.46 20.05
C VAL A 175 14.60 13.95 20.32
N ASN A 176 13.45 14.62 20.16
CA ASN A 176 13.26 16.03 20.46
C ASN A 176 11.88 16.23 21.12
N PRO A 177 11.79 16.15 22.46
CA PRO A 177 10.52 16.26 23.19
C PRO A 177 9.77 17.59 22.99
N ASP A 178 10.48 18.65 22.61
CA ASP A 178 9.91 20.00 22.42
C ASP A 178 9.42 20.27 20.99
N ILE A 179 9.65 19.34 20.06
CA ILE A 179 9.27 19.44 18.65
C ILE A 179 7.79 19.83 18.50
N LYS A 180 7.50 20.74 17.57
CA LYS A 180 6.14 21.20 17.26
C LYS A 180 5.66 20.58 15.95
N ILE A 181 4.41 20.15 15.94
CA ILE A 181 3.77 19.52 14.78
C ILE A 181 2.70 20.46 14.24
N SER A 182 2.76 20.76 12.94
CA SER A 182 1.72 21.47 12.20
C SER A 182 0.98 20.48 11.30
N THR A 183 -0.25 20.14 11.66
CA THR A 183 -1.08 19.21 10.87
C THR A 183 -2.10 19.96 10.02
N SER A 184 -2.28 19.56 8.78
CA SER A 184 -3.30 20.10 7.89
C SER A 184 -3.86 19.00 6.99
N TYR A 185 -5.10 19.17 6.52
CA TYR A 185 -5.74 18.27 5.59
C TYR A 185 -6.21 19.04 4.37
N VAL A 186 -5.99 18.46 3.18
CA VAL A 186 -6.43 19.03 1.91
C VAL A 186 -7.96 19.07 1.84
N GLY A 187 -8.61 18.04 2.35
CA GLY A 187 -10.06 17.84 2.27
C GLY A 187 -10.50 16.99 1.06
N ASP A 188 -9.54 16.55 0.25
CA ASP A 188 -9.68 15.61 -0.86
C ASP A 188 -8.29 14.97 -1.16
N TRP A 189 -8.23 14.13 -2.20
CA TRP A 189 -7.01 13.41 -2.61
C TRP A 189 -6.33 13.98 -3.87
N GLU A 190 -6.97 14.95 -4.54
CA GLU A 190 -6.63 15.33 -5.93
C GLU A 190 -6.16 16.80 -6.06
N ASN A 191 -6.45 17.66 -5.09
CA ASN A 191 -6.19 19.10 -5.16
C ASN A 191 -4.73 19.46 -4.88
N ILE A 192 -3.90 19.33 -5.93
CA ILE A 192 -2.48 19.72 -5.95
C ILE A 192 -2.28 21.18 -5.53
N GLY A 193 -3.16 22.09 -5.97
CA GLY A 193 -3.06 23.50 -5.63
C GLY A 193 -3.17 23.74 -4.13
N LYS A 194 -4.16 23.11 -3.49
CA LYS A 194 -4.37 23.21 -2.05
C LYS A 194 -3.25 22.52 -1.26
N GLY A 195 -2.77 21.37 -1.70
CA GLY A 195 -1.59 20.71 -1.11
C GLY A 195 -0.36 21.64 -1.11
N LYS A 196 -0.11 22.35 -2.21
CA LYS A 196 0.97 23.35 -2.31
C LYS A 196 0.76 24.53 -1.37
N GLU A 197 -0.45 25.09 -1.32
CA GLU A 197 -0.81 26.22 -0.45
C GLU A 197 -0.56 25.88 1.03
N LEU A 198 -1.03 24.72 1.49
CA LEU A 198 -0.85 24.26 2.88
C LEU A 198 0.64 24.09 3.22
N ALA A 199 1.42 23.47 2.33
CA ALA A 199 2.85 23.31 2.53
C ALA A 199 3.58 24.66 2.58
N LEU A 200 3.29 25.59 1.67
CA LEU A 200 3.88 26.93 1.70
C LEU A 200 3.52 27.69 2.99
N SER A 201 2.29 27.53 3.50
CA SER A 201 1.87 28.10 4.78
C SER A 201 2.71 27.56 5.93
N GLN A 202 2.84 26.23 6.04
CA GLN A 202 3.64 25.58 7.09
C GLN A 202 5.13 25.99 7.01
N ILE A 203 5.71 26.07 5.81
CA ILE A 203 7.09 26.52 5.60
C ILE A 203 7.25 27.99 6.00
N THR A 204 6.25 28.84 5.76
CA THR A 204 6.26 30.25 6.19
C THR A 204 6.21 30.38 7.72
N GLU A 205 5.52 29.47 8.39
CA GLU A 205 5.49 29.35 9.85
C GLU A 205 6.77 28.72 10.44
N GLY A 206 7.71 28.31 9.58
CA GLY A 206 9.03 27.82 9.96
C GLY A 206 9.17 26.31 10.02
N VAL A 207 8.26 25.54 9.43
CA VAL A 207 8.46 24.09 9.24
C VAL A 207 9.63 23.81 8.31
N ASP A 208 10.54 22.91 8.72
CA ASP A 208 11.72 22.49 7.94
C ASP A 208 11.71 21.01 7.52
N PHE A 209 10.73 20.22 7.98
CA PHE A 209 10.45 18.87 7.48
C PHE A 209 8.96 18.69 7.24
N ILE A 210 8.56 18.18 6.07
CA ILE A 210 7.15 17.89 5.76
C ILE A 210 6.99 16.43 5.33
N PHE A 211 6.08 15.71 5.99
CA PHE A 211 5.56 14.44 5.50
C PHE A 211 4.14 14.66 4.96
N HIS A 212 3.83 14.03 3.82
CA HIS A 212 2.48 14.03 3.30
C HIS A 212 1.93 12.61 3.20
N ASN A 213 0.61 12.48 3.31
CA ASN A 213 -0.13 11.27 2.96
C ASN A 213 -1.46 11.71 2.33
N ALA A 214 -1.40 12.02 1.03
CA ALA A 214 -2.38 12.87 0.35
C ALA A 214 -2.47 12.58 -1.16
N ASP A 215 -2.19 11.35 -1.60
CA ASP A 215 -2.27 10.89 -3.00
C ASP A 215 -1.71 11.91 -4.01
N ALA A 216 -2.50 12.28 -5.03
CA ALA A 216 -2.10 13.22 -6.06
C ALA A 216 -1.86 14.63 -5.49
N ALA A 217 -2.63 15.07 -4.49
CA ALA A 217 -2.43 16.36 -3.84
C ALA A 217 -1.03 16.48 -3.18
N GLY A 218 -0.41 15.36 -2.81
CA GLY A 218 0.96 15.27 -2.30
C GLY A 218 2.01 15.91 -3.21
N ARG A 219 1.80 15.92 -4.54
CA ARG A 219 2.71 16.59 -5.47
C ARG A 219 2.80 18.09 -5.24
N GLY A 220 1.71 18.70 -4.78
CA GLY A 220 1.70 20.11 -4.39
C GLY A 220 2.68 20.39 -3.26
N VAL A 221 2.76 19.47 -2.28
CA VAL A 221 3.71 19.55 -1.17
C VAL A 221 5.15 19.50 -1.69
N PHE A 222 5.45 18.56 -2.60
CA PHE A 222 6.78 18.49 -3.21
C PHE A 222 7.15 19.75 -3.99
N HIS A 223 6.22 20.31 -4.78
CA HIS A 223 6.46 21.58 -5.47
C HIS A 223 6.75 22.72 -4.49
N ALA A 224 6.03 22.81 -3.37
CA ALA A 224 6.26 23.85 -2.35
C ALA A 224 7.65 23.74 -1.69
N VAL A 225 8.06 22.51 -1.33
CA VAL A 225 9.37 22.25 -0.72
C VAL A 225 10.48 22.52 -1.74
N GLU A 226 10.35 22.02 -2.97
CA GLU A 226 11.34 22.23 -4.02
C GLU A 226 11.54 23.72 -4.35
N GLU A 227 10.44 24.47 -4.49
CA GLU A 227 10.47 25.93 -4.70
C GLU A 227 11.13 26.65 -3.51
N SER A 228 10.78 26.26 -2.29
CA SER A 228 11.36 26.84 -1.08
C SER A 228 12.86 26.59 -0.96
N ARG A 229 13.33 25.40 -1.35
CA ARG A 229 14.77 25.08 -1.42
C ARG A 229 15.49 25.87 -2.48
N LYS A 230 14.91 26.02 -3.67
CA LYS A 230 15.44 26.90 -4.73
C LYS A 230 15.54 28.36 -4.27
N ALA A 231 14.64 28.78 -3.36
CA ALA A 231 14.68 30.09 -2.71
C ALA A 231 15.63 30.17 -1.49
N GLY A 232 16.41 29.12 -1.20
CA GLY A 232 17.42 29.11 -0.15
C GLY A 232 16.95 28.68 1.24
N LYS A 233 15.71 28.18 1.39
CA LYS A 233 15.25 27.58 2.66
C LYS A 233 15.78 26.15 2.78
N ASP A 234 16.28 25.78 3.95
CA ASP A 234 16.66 24.39 4.22
C ASP A 234 15.45 23.61 4.75
N VAL A 235 14.59 23.19 3.83
CA VAL A 235 13.38 22.41 4.11
C VAL A 235 13.41 21.12 3.31
N TYR A 236 12.96 20.00 3.88
CA TYR A 236 12.90 18.70 3.22
C TYR A 236 11.49 18.11 3.26
N ALA A 237 11.18 17.28 2.28
CA ALA A 237 9.98 16.46 2.25
C ALA A 237 10.30 14.98 2.48
N PHE A 238 9.30 14.24 2.94
CA PHE A 238 9.27 12.78 2.87
C PHE A 238 8.14 12.32 1.96
N GLY A 239 8.41 11.30 1.14
CA GLY A 239 7.41 10.65 0.31
C GLY A 239 6.59 9.61 1.06
N SER A 240 5.45 9.23 0.48
CA SER A 240 4.53 8.22 1.00
C SER A 240 4.08 7.23 -0.08
N ASN A 241 3.76 6.02 0.38
CA ASN A 241 3.18 4.89 -0.37
C ASN A 241 4.12 4.26 -1.42
N LEU A 242 4.74 5.06 -2.29
CA LEU A 242 5.75 4.63 -3.27
C LEU A 242 7.10 5.32 -3.01
N ASP A 243 8.15 4.85 -3.68
CA ASP A 243 9.40 5.62 -3.74
C ASP A 243 9.17 6.86 -4.60
N GLN A 244 9.04 8.01 -3.95
CA GLN A 244 8.76 9.29 -4.58
C GLN A 244 10.02 10.16 -4.70
N ASN A 245 11.20 9.64 -4.36
CA ASN A 245 12.43 10.42 -4.29
C ASN A 245 12.74 11.16 -5.61
N ASP A 246 12.46 10.53 -6.76
CA ASP A 246 12.72 11.09 -8.08
C ASP A 246 11.73 12.20 -8.52
N ILE A 247 10.62 12.40 -7.81
CA ILE A 247 9.65 13.46 -8.14
C ILE A 247 10.25 14.85 -7.89
N ALA A 248 11.01 14.99 -6.80
CA ALA A 248 11.76 16.20 -6.47
C ALA A 248 13.08 15.79 -5.79
N PRO A 249 14.09 15.35 -6.57
CA PRO A 249 15.29 14.67 -6.06
C PRO A 249 16.19 15.55 -5.20
N ASP A 250 16.02 16.87 -5.27
CA ASP A 250 16.71 17.85 -4.43
C ASP A 250 15.96 18.21 -3.15
N ALA A 251 14.72 17.74 -2.99
CA ALA A 251 13.81 18.12 -1.91
C ALA A 251 13.31 16.95 -1.05
N ILE A 252 13.16 15.77 -1.64
CA ILE A 252 12.61 14.58 -0.95
C ILE A 252 13.75 13.79 -0.32
N LEU A 253 13.86 13.77 1.00
CA LEU A 253 14.98 13.17 1.70
C LEU A 253 14.90 11.64 1.77
N ALA A 254 13.69 11.11 1.93
CA ALA A 254 13.38 9.69 1.97
C ALA A 254 11.88 9.47 1.70
N SER A 255 11.48 8.24 1.44
CA SER A 255 10.08 7.85 1.24
C SER A 255 9.71 6.69 2.16
N ALA A 256 8.49 6.72 2.69
CA ALA A 256 7.86 5.56 3.32
C ALA A 256 7.13 4.76 2.24
N VAL A 257 7.61 3.56 1.93
CA VAL A 257 7.20 2.78 0.76
C VAL A 257 6.44 1.54 1.18
N ILE A 258 5.36 1.22 0.46
CA ILE A 258 4.65 -0.05 0.53
C ILE A 258 5.10 -0.93 -0.63
N ASP A 259 5.38 -2.20 -0.36
CA ASP A 259 5.64 -3.19 -1.40
C ASP A 259 4.34 -3.85 -1.88
N THR A 260 4.23 -4.03 -3.19
CA THR A 260 3.04 -4.60 -3.83
C THR A 260 2.80 -6.08 -3.52
N LYS A 261 3.75 -6.76 -2.84
CA LYS A 261 3.63 -8.18 -2.47
C LYS A 261 2.40 -8.48 -1.61
N ALA A 262 1.89 -7.53 -0.84
CA ALA A 262 0.66 -7.74 -0.06
C ALA A 262 -0.54 -8.13 -0.93
N PHE A 263 -0.66 -7.50 -2.11
CA PHE A 263 -1.72 -7.80 -3.06
C PHE A 263 -1.54 -9.20 -3.64
N VAL A 264 -0.33 -9.56 -4.02
CA VAL A 264 0.00 -10.91 -4.54
C VAL A 264 -0.28 -11.98 -3.50
N TYR A 265 0.16 -11.76 -2.26
CA TYR A 265 -0.08 -12.67 -1.13
C TYR A 265 -1.59 -12.90 -0.90
N ALA A 266 -2.37 -11.83 -0.82
CA ALA A 266 -3.82 -11.94 -0.64
C ALA A 266 -4.50 -12.65 -1.83
N ALA A 267 -4.09 -12.34 -3.07
CA ALA A 267 -4.63 -12.99 -4.25
C ALA A 267 -4.28 -14.49 -4.32
N ASP A 268 -3.06 -14.88 -3.94
CA ASP A 268 -2.62 -16.28 -3.88
C ASP A 268 -3.42 -17.08 -2.85
N LEU A 269 -3.69 -16.50 -1.67
CA LEU A 269 -4.54 -17.14 -0.65
C LEU A 269 -5.94 -17.44 -1.20
N VAL A 270 -6.55 -16.49 -1.91
CA VAL A 270 -7.88 -16.69 -2.50
C VAL A 270 -7.82 -17.71 -3.66
N GLN A 271 -6.87 -17.56 -4.58
CA GLN A 271 -6.72 -18.46 -5.74
C GLN A 271 -6.49 -19.92 -5.31
N THR A 272 -5.73 -20.14 -4.23
CA THR A 272 -5.38 -21.48 -3.75
C THR A 272 -6.38 -22.05 -2.74
N GLY A 273 -7.47 -21.32 -2.44
CA GLY A 273 -8.50 -21.76 -1.49
C GLY A 273 -8.04 -21.79 -0.03
N LYS A 274 -6.99 -21.01 0.31
CA LYS A 274 -6.43 -20.86 1.66
C LYS A 274 -6.85 -19.55 2.33
N PHE A 275 -7.78 -18.82 1.73
CA PHE A 275 -8.28 -17.57 2.28
C PHE A 275 -8.99 -17.82 3.61
N GLU A 276 -8.59 -17.04 4.61
CA GLU A 276 -9.26 -16.94 5.90
C GLU A 276 -9.61 -15.47 6.16
N PRO A 277 -10.87 -15.16 6.51
CA PRO A 277 -11.27 -13.79 6.85
C PRO A 277 -10.50 -13.23 8.03
N GLN A 278 -9.77 -12.16 7.79
CA GLN A 278 -8.97 -11.49 8.82
C GLN A 278 -8.60 -10.07 8.42
N VAL A 279 -8.06 -9.32 9.38
CA VAL A 279 -7.24 -8.15 9.09
C VAL A 279 -5.80 -8.63 8.90
N MET A 280 -5.30 -8.56 7.68
CA MET A 280 -3.92 -8.88 7.35
C MET A 280 -3.03 -7.67 7.64
N TRP A 281 -2.28 -7.73 8.74
CA TRP A 281 -1.32 -6.70 9.15
C TRP A 281 0.00 -6.90 8.43
N MET A 282 0.35 -5.95 7.56
CA MET A 282 1.48 -6.02 6.65
C MET A 282 2.55 -4.99 7.03
N GLY A 283 3.41 -5.35 7.97
CA GLY A 283 4.55 -4.55 8.42
C GLY A 283 5.90 -4.96 7.83
N MET A 284 6.97 -4.37 8.35
CA MET A 284 8.35 -4.65 7.96
C MET A 284 8.72 -6.12 8.22
N SER A 285 8.22 -6.71 9.30
CA SER A 285 8.50 -8.11 9.66
C SER A 285 7.94 -9.12 8.64
N LEU A 286 6.96 -8.71 7.84
CA LEU A 286 6.43 -9.53 6.76
C LEU A 286 7.15 -9.20 5.46
N ASP A 287 8.43 -9.58 5.39
CA ASP A 287 9.27 -9.43 4.20
C ASP A 287 9.32 -7.98 3.66
N GLU A 288 9.50 -6.99 4.54
CA GLU A 288 9.60 -5.56 4.15
C GLU A 288 8.40 -5.08 3.31
N THR A 289 7.17 -5.52 3.67
CA THR A 289 5.95 -5.07 2.99
C THR A 289 5.72 -3.56 3.16
N VAL A 290 6.31 -2.97 4.18
CA VAL A 290 6.62 -1.53 4.24
C VAL A 290 8.12 -1.36 4.43
N LYS A 291 8.70 -0.26 3.93
CA LYS A 291 10.14 0.01 4.07
C LYS A 291 10.48 1.50 3.96
N LEU A 292 11.56 1.88 4.64
CA LEU A 292 12.18 3.19 4.51
C LEU A 292 13.13 3.20 3.30
N VAL A 293 12.93 4.13 2.37
CA VAL A 293 13.82 4.31 1.22
C VAL A 293 14.44 5.69 1.23
N TYR A 294 15.73 5.79 1.58
CA TYR A 294 16.49 7.04 1.49
C TYR A 294 16.68 7.47 0.04
N ASN A 295 16.55 8.76 -0.24
CA ASN A 295 16.92 9.31 -1.54
C ASN A 295 18.44 9.17 -1.74
N PRO A 296 18.91 8.47 -2.78
CA PRO A 296 20.35 8.27 -3.02
C PRO A 296 21.14 9.58 -3.13
N LYS A 297 20.54 10.65 -3.70
CA LYS A 297 21.16 11.97 -3.87
C LYS A 297 21.31 12.73 -2.55
N LEU A 298 20.41 12.49 -1.60
CA LEU A 298 20.34 13.23 -0.33
C LEU A 298 20.69 12.37 0.89
N LYS A 299 20.96 11.07 0.72
CA LYS A 299 21.24 10.13 1.82
C LYS A 299 22.35 10.63 2.75
N ASP A 300 23.39 11.24 2.20
CA ASP A 300 24.54 11.74 2.98
C ASP A 300 24.23 13.04 3.74
N ARG A 301 23.06 13.66 3.51
CA ARG A 301 22.53 14.71 4.38
C ARG A 301 22.02 14.16 5.70
N VAL A 302 21.67 12.88 5.77
CA VAL A 302 21.36 12.18 7.01
C VAL A 302 22.68 11.65 7.59
N PRO A 303 23.14 12.19 8.74
CA PRO A 303 24.39 11.76 9.36
C PRO A 303 24.46 10.24 9.54
N GLU A 304 25.66 9.68 9.40
CA GLU A 304 25.85 8.22 9.44
C GLU A 304 25.42 7.61 10.79
N ASP A 305 25.72 8.29 11.89
CA ASP A 305 25.30 7.90 13.24
C ASP A 305 23.77 7.92 13.39
N LEU A 306 23.10 8.91 12.79
CA LEU A 306 21.64 8.95 12.74
C LEU A 306 21.07 7.81 11.88
N ARG A 307 21.67 7.52 10.71
CA ARG A 307 21.25 6.37 9.89
C ARG A 307 21.44 5.05 10.64
N ALA A 308 22.53 4.88 11.38
CA ALA A 308 22.78 3.71 12.21
C ALA A 308 21.77 3.59 13.37
N LYS A 309 21.40 4.71 14.00
CA LYS A 309 20.34 4.74 15.03
C LYS A 309 18.99 4.32 14.46
N VAL A 310 18.61 4.84 13.29
CA VAL A 310 17.37 4.47 12.59
C VAL A 310 17.38 2.99 12.24
N GLU A 311 18.49 2.47 11.71
CA GLU A 311 18.62 1.04 11.39
C GLU A 311 18.48 0.17 12.64
N LYS A 312 19.03 0.59 13.78
CA LYS A 312 18.86 -0.15 15.03
C LYS A 312 17.38 -0.24 15.45
N ILE A 313 16.64 0.86 15.36
CA ILE A 313 15.19 0.86 15.67
C ILE A 313 14.44 -0.05 14.70
N ARG A 314 14.79 -0.01 13.42
CA ARG A 314 14.25 -0.91 12.39
C ARG A 314 14.47 -2.39 12.75
N GLN A 315 15.67 -2.75 13.20
CA GLN A 315 15.98 -4.11 13.66
C GLN A 315 15.18 -4.48 14.92
N ASP A 316 14.96 -3.54 15.84
CA ASP A 316 14.12 -3.77 17.02
C ASP A 316 12.64 -3.99 16.63
N ILE A 317 12.13 -3.32 15.58
CA ILE A 317 10.80 -3.59 15.01
C ILE A 317 10.73 -4.99 14.40
N LEU A 318 11.69 -5.34 13.52
CA LEU A 318 11.76 -6.66 12.91
C LEU A 318 11.85 -7.79 13.94
N ALA A 319 12.54 -7.55 15.06
CA ALA A 319 12.67 -8.50 16.16
C ALA A 319 11.47 -8.51 17.12
N GLY A 320 10.45 -7.67 16.91
CA GLY A 320 9.29 -7.53 17.79
C GLY A 320 9.61 -6.91 19.16
N LYS A 321 10.79 -6.30 19.34
CA LYS A 321 11.21 -5.62 20.57
C LYS A 321 10.63 -4.22 20.68
N PHE A 322 10.28 -3.61 19.55
CA PHE A 322 9.62 -2.33 19.48
C PHE A 322 8.37 -2.44 18.62
N LYS A 323 7.27 -1.86 19.09
CA LYS A 323 6.03 -1.75 18.33
C LYS A 323 5.75 -0.27 18.08
N ALA A 324 5.69 0.12 16.82
CA ALA A 324 5.40 1.50 16.47
C ALA A 324 4.00 1.92 17.00
N PRO A 325 3.89 3.12 17.58
CA PRO A 325 2.63 3.64 18.06
C PRO A 325 1.68 3.85 16.88
N ARG A 326 0.39 3.56 17.09
CA ARG A 326 -0.66 3.66 16.07
C ARG A 326 -1.96 4.11 16.71
N VAL A 327 -2.83 4.76 15.96
CA VAL A 327 -4.20 5.03 16.42
C VAL A 327 -5.06 3.78 16.27
N LYS A 328 -6.21 3.73 16.95
CA LYS A 328 -7.16 2.64 16.74
C LYS A 328 -7.92 2.83 15.42
N PHE A 329 -8.05 1.73 14.68
CA PHE A 329 -8.89 1.60 13.50
C PHE A 329 -10.28 1.11 13.89
#